data_AF-A0A9D8YJG1-F1
#
_entry.id   AF-A0A9D8YJG1-F1
#
_cell.length_a   1.000
_cell.length_b   1.000
_cell.length_c   1.000
_cell.angle_alpha   90.00
_cell.angle_beta   90.00
_cell.angle_gamma   90.00
#
_symmetry.space_group_name_H-M   'P 1'
#
loop_
_entity.id
_entity.type
_entity.pdbx_description
1 polymer ?
#
loop_
_entity_poly.entity_id
_entity_poly.type
_entity_poly.pdbx_seq_one_letter_code
_entity_poly.pdbx_strand_id
1 'polypeptide(L)'
;MPSAAEKLASSLQVLQELQSNGNVAVRSRDLARTHRERLLKAGFLKPVIKGWYIPSRPDETAGESTAWYASFWAFCSTYLTERFGTQWCLSPEQSIHLQTGNLNVPDQLLVRSPKGTKNIIALPFNTSLMDIQADLPNAEDIEKKNGLNIYKLPSALIGATPTFYTASPNEARAALGTIRNASEILPKLLDGGHSTIAGRLVGAFRNIGKARIADDIIKAMRAAGHTVREQDPFTTPSPIPFSARAPSPHVSRLRLMWKTMRPDISDYFPVPSEKFNNVDAYLARIDATYVMDAYHSLSIEGYQVTPELIERVRSGNWNPDTNQQDQDQRNALAARGYWQAFQAVKISIEAVLRGASPGQIIEEQHGDWYRELFSPSITAGLIKPSDLAGYRNGPVYIRQSMHIPPAQDAVLDLMETFFDLLTTETDPAARVALGHFGFVFIHPYMDGNGRMGRFLMNTLLTAGGYPWTVVPIDRRSDYMAALEQASVAQDIRPFAQFIGELVSEHQ
;
A
#
# COMPACT_ATOMS: atom_id res chain seq x y z
N MET A 1 -27.35 -15.53 -37.44
CA MET A 1 -27.36 -14.53 -36.35
C MET A 1 -26.22 -14.83 -35.40
N PRO A 2 -25.46 -13.84 -34.92
CA PRO A 2 -24.35 -14.10 -34.02
C PRO A 2 -24.82 -14.70 -32.68
N SER A 3 -24.05 -15.65 -32.17
CA SER A 3 -24.26 -16.34 -30.90
C SER A 3 -24.13 -15.39 -29.71
N ALA A 4 -24.57 -15.82 -28.53
CA ALA A 4 -24.42 -15.05 -27.30
C ALA A 4 -22.94 -14.79 -26.97
N ALA A 5 -22.07 -15.77 -27.21
CA ALA A 5 -20.62 -15.67 -27.00
C ALA A 5 -19.99 -14.65 -27.95
N GLU A 6 -20.33 -14.67 -29.24
CA GLU A 6 -19.83 -13.71 -30.24
C GLU A 6 -20.26 -12.27 -29.90
N LYS A 7 -21.51 -12.09 -29.44
CA LYS A 7 -22.01 -10.77 -29.01
C LYS A 7 -21.30 -10.24 -27.76
N LEU A 8 -20.93 -11.12 -26.83
CA LEU A 8 -20.16 -10.75 -25.65
C LEU A 8 -18.71 -10.41 -26.02
N ALA A 9 -18.06 -11.24 -26.84
CA ALA A 9 -16.71 -11.00 -27.34
C ALA A 9 -16.60 -9.64 -28.05
N SER A 10 -17.56 -9.32 -28.93
CA SER A 10 -17.63 -7.98 -29.55
C SER A 10 -17.78 -6.85 -28.52
N SER A 11 -18.54 -7.06 -27.44
CA SER A 11 -18.69 -6.03 -26.39
C SER A 11 -17.42 -5.88 -25.55
N LEU A 12 -16.67 -6.97 -25.33
CA LEU A 12 -15.38 -6.97 -24.64
C LEU A 12 -14.30 -6.26 -25.46
N GLN A 13 -14.29 -6.42 -26.79
CA GLN A 13 -13.38 -5.68 -27.68
C GLN A 13 -13.58 -4.15 -27.54
N VAL A 14 -14.83 -3.69 -27.57
CA VAL A 14 -15.13 -2.26 -27.39
C VAL A 14 -14.70 -1.77 -26.00
N LEU A 15 -14.92 -2.57 -24.95
CA LEU A 15 -14.44 -2.22 -23.61
C LEU A 15 -12.91 -2.16 -23.54
N GLN A 16 -12.22 -3.11 -24.16
CA GLN A 16 -10.76 -3.17 -24.22
C GLN A 16 -10.17 -1.96 -24.95
N GLU A 17 -10.79 -1.49 -26.04
CA GLU A 17 -10.39 -0.28 -26.75
C GLU A 17 -10.49 0.95 -25.86
N LEU A 18 -11.58 1.08 -25.09
CA LEU A 18 -11.73 2.17 -24.11
C LEU A 18 -10.65 2.12 -23.04
N GLN A 19 -10.37 0.94 -22.49
CA GLN A 19 -9.36 0.75 -21.45
C GLN A 19 -7.94 1.01 -21.97
N SER A 20 -7.63 0.59 -23.20
CA SER A 20 -6.32 0.80 -23.84
C SER A 20 -6.01 2.29 -24.05
N ASN A 21 -7.05 3.12 -24.18
CA ASN A 21 -6.93 4.57 -24.24
C ASN A 21 -6.84 5.24 -22.86
N GLY A 22 -6.70 4.46 -21.78
CA GLY A 22 -6.62 4.96 -20.40
C GLY A 22 -7.96 5.33 -19.77
N ASN A 23 -9.09 5.02 -20.41
CA ASN A 23 -10.42 5.33 -19.86
C ASN A 23 -10.84 4.27 -18.84
N VAL A 24 -10.53 4.52 -17.57
CA VAL A 24 -11.04 3.72 -16.44
C VAL A 24 -12.48 4.12 -16.08
N ALA A 25 -12.82 5.40 -16.21
CA ALA A 25 -14.19 5.88 -16.03
C ALA A 25 -14.94 5.84 -17.36
N VAL A 26 -15.99 5.03 -17.44
CA VAL A 26 -16.78 4.84 -18.66
C VAL A 26 -18.09 5.59 -18.56
N ARG A 27 -18.33 6.55 -19.46
CA ARG A 27 -19.61 7.27 -19.51
C ARG A 27 -20.63 6.46 -20.31
N SER A 28 -21.90 6.63 -19.98
CA SER A 28 -23.02 6.05 -20.72
C SER A 28 -23.01 6.33 -22.21
N ARG A 29 -22.46 7.49 -22.61
CA ARG A 29 -22.38 7.92 -24.01
C ARG A 29 -21.18 7.33 -24.76
N ASP A 30 -20.20 6.78 -24.04
CA ASP A 30 -18.99 6.19 -24.63
C ASP A 30 -19.23 4.73 -25.07
N LEU A 31 -20.36 4.13 -24.66
CA LEU A 31 -20.76 2.78 -25.04
C LEU A 31 -22.18 2.76 -25.59
N ALA A 32 -22.39 2.11 -26.74
CA ALA A 32 -23.74 1.84 -27.22
C ALA A 32 -24.51 1.02 -26.17
N ARG A 33 -25.81 1.32 -26.03
CA ARG A 33 -26.70 0.71 -25.02
C ARG A 33 -26.60 -0.82 -24.99
N THR A 34 -26.54 -1.44 -26.17
CA THR A 34 -26.46 -2.90 -26.34
C THR A 34 -25.17 -3.50 -25.77
N HIS A 35 -24.02 -2.87 -25.97
CA HIS A 35 -22.74 -3.32 -25.39
C HIS A 35 -22.74 -3.13 -23.88
N ARG A 36 -23.19 -1.97 -23.41
CA ARG A 36 -23.26 -1.64 -21.99
C ARG A 36 -24.14 -2.63 -21.21
N GLU A 37 -25.34 -2.94 -21.70
CA GLU A 37 -26.26 -3.88 -21.03
C GLU A 37 -25.67 -5.31 -20.97
N ARG A 38 -24.97 -5.75 -22.04
CA ARG A 38 -24.31 -7.06 -22.05
C ARG A 38 -23.15 -7.12 -21.05
N LEU A 39 -22.32 -6.09 -21.00
CA LEU A 39 -21.17 -6.02 -20.10
C LEU A 39 -21.60 -5.95 -18.63
N LEU A 40 -22.65 -5.17 -18.32
CA LEU A 40 -23.25 -5.13 -16.99
C LEU A 40 -23.81 -6.50 -16.59
N LYS A 41 -24.59 -7.13 -17.48
CA LYS A 41 -25.16 -8.47 -17.22
C LYS A 41 -24.08 -9.53 -17.00
N ALA A 42 -22.96 -9.41 -17.70
CA ALA A 42 -21.83 -10.33 -17.60
C ALA A 42 -20.83 -9.98 -16.49
N GLY A 43 -21.04 -8.90 -15.73
CA GLY A 43 -20.15 -8.52 -14.61
C GLY A 43 -18.85 -7.82 -14.99
N PHE A 44 -18.69 -7.39 -16.25
CA PHE A 44 -17.49 -6.67 -16.73
C PHE A 44 -17.57 -5.14 -16.54
N LEU A 45 -18.75 -4.64 -16.15
CA LEU A 45 -18.95 -3.24 -15.77
C LEU A 45 -19.73 -3.17 -14.45
N LYS A 46 -19.39 -2.19 -13.62
CA LYS A 46 -20.14 -1.82 -12.42
C LYS A 46 -20.59 -0.35 -12.50
N PRO A 47 -21.85 -0.03 -12.15
CA PRO A 47 -22.28 1.36 -12.01
C PRO A 47 -21.61 2.02 -10.80
N VAL A 48 -21.24 3.28 -10.94
CA VAL A 48 -20.68 4.10 -9.85
C VAL A 48 -21.70 5.15 -9.41
N ILE A 49 -22.10 6.02 -10.34
CA ILE A 49 -23.16 7.02 -10.19
C ILE A 49 -23.98 7.07 -11.48
N LYS A 50 -25.10 7.79 -11.47
CA LYS A 50 -25.98 7.88 -12.65
C LYS A 50 -25.17 8.31 -13.89
N GLY A 51 -25.16 7.42 -14.88
CA GLY A 51 -24.51 7.66 -16.16
C GLY A 51 -23.04 7.24 -16.24
N TRP A 52 -22.44 6.77 -15.14
CA TRP A 52 -21.01 6.45 -15.04
C TRP A 52 -20.76 5.04 -14.52
N TYR A 53 -19.76 4.39 -15.10
CA TYR A 53 -19.39 3.01 -14.84
C TYR A 53 -17.88 2.86 -14.72
N ILE A 54 -17.44 1.76 -14.12
CA ILE A 54 -16.06 1.31 -14.13
C ILE A 54 -15.98 -0.14 -14.63
N PRO A 55 -14.87 -0.55 -15.28
CA PRO A 55 -14.57 -1.95 -15.52
C PRO A 55 -14.50 -2.74 -14.22
N SER A 56 -14.94 -4.00 -14.27
CA SER A 56 -14.84 -4.95 -13.17
C SER A 56 -14.53 -6.34 -13.70
N ARG A 57 -14.15 -7.26 -12.81
CA ARG A 57 -13.99 -8.66 -13.19
C ARG A 57 -15.25 -9.45 -12.84
N PRO A 58 -15.66 -10.40 -13.69
CA PRO A 58 -16.89 -11.17 -13.47
C PRO A 58 -16.78 -12.19 -12.32
N ASP A 59 -15.55 -12.58 -11.95
CA ASP A 59 -15.22 -13.46 -10.83
C ASP A 59 -15.09 -12.71 -9.49
N GLU A 60 -15.20 -11.38 -9.50
CA GLU A 60 -15.24 -10.58 -8.29
C GLU A 60 -16.55 -10.84 -7.53
N THR A 61 -16.44 -11.14 -6.23
CA THR A 61 -17.60 -11.41 -5.38
C THR A 61 -18.59 -10.25 -5.43
N ALA A 62 -19.88 -10.54 -5.56
CA ALA A 62 -20.91 -9.51 -5.52
C ALA A 62 -20.81 -8.72 -4.19
N GLY A 63 -20.78 -7.39 -4.29
CA GLY A 63 -20.62 -6.51 -3.12
C GLY A 63 -19.18 -6.30 -2.66
N GLU A 64 -18.18 -6.73 -3.44
CA GLU A 64 -16.77 -6.47 -3.15
C GLU A 64 -16.28 -5.11 -3.71
N SER A 65 -15.37 -4.46 -2.96
CA SER A 65 -14.87 -3.10 -3.20
C SER A 65 -13.63 -2.99 -4.09
N THR A 66 -13.00 -4.11 -4.46
CA THR A 66 -11.70 -4.15 -5.14
C THR A 66 -11.70 -3.35 -6.43
N ALA A 67 -12.65 -3.58 -7.33
CA ALA A 67 -12.71 -2.84 -8.60
C ALA A 67 -12.91 -1.33 -8.39
N TRP A 68 -13.67 -0.94 -7.36
CA TRP A 68 -13.92 0.46 -7.05
C TRP A 68 -12.65 1.15 -6.54
N TYR A 69 -12.00 0.60 -5.52
CA TYR A 69 -10.80 1.20 -4.95
C TYR A 69 -9.66 1.27 -5.97
N ALA A 70 -9.49 0.24 -6.80
CA ALA A 70 -8.51 0.25 -7.88
C ALA A 70 -8.78 1.34 -8.93
N SER A 71 -10.05 1.67 -9.15
CA SER A 71 -10.49 2.65 -10.14
C SER A 71 -10.66 4.06 -9.59
N PHE A 72 -10.64 4.25 -8.26
CA PHE A 72 -11.09 5.47 -7.58
C PHE A 72 -10.44 6.74 -8.13
N TRP A 73 -9.10 6.80 -8.14
CA TRP A 73 -8.37 7.99 -8.56
C TRP A 73 -8.55 8.31 -10.04
N ALA A 74 -8.53 7.29 -10.89
CA ALA A 74 -8.76 7.45 -12.32
C ALA A 74 -10.20 7.89 -12.60
N PHE A 75 -11.17 7.33 -11.87
CA PHE A 75 -12.56 7.75 -11.89
C PHE A 75 -12.72 9.22 -11.52
N CYS A 76 -12.19 9.65 -10.39
CA CYS A 76 -12.27 11.03 -9.93
C CYS A 76 -11.61 12.00 -10.91
N SER A 77 -10.44 11.65 -11.44
CA SER A 77 -9.73 12.43 -12.47
C SER A 77 -10.61 12.68 -13.70
N THR A 78 -11.18 11.63 -14.30
CA THR A 78 -12.04 11.76 -15.49
C THR A 78 -13.35 12.46 -15.17
N TYR A 79 -14.00 12.12 -14.05
CA TYR A 79 -15.28 12.70 -13.64
C TYR A 79 -15.16 14.21 -13.39
N LEU A 80 -14.13 14.63 -12.65
CA LEU A 80 -13.91 16.04 -12.33
C LEU A 80 -13.51 16.86 -13.56
N THR A 81 -12.71 16.29 -14.45
CA THR A 81 -12.36 16.94 -15.72
C THR A 81 -13.58 17.11 -16.62
N GLU A 82 -14.47 16.13 -16.69
CA GLU A 82 -15.74 16.26 -17.43
C GLU A 82 -16.62 17.36 -16.82
N ARG A 83 -16.72 17.41 -15.48
CA ARG A 83 -17.63 18.32 -14.79
C ARG A 83 -17.14 19.77 -14.76
N PHE A 84 -15.84 19.99 -14.55
CA PHE A 84 -15.28 21.32 -14.30
C PHE A 84 -14.24 21.74 -15.36
N GLY A 85 -13.93 20.90 -16.35
CA GLY A 85 -12.88 21.16 -17.31
C GLY A 85 -11.52 21.24 -16.61
N THR A 86 -10.81 22.35 -16.79
CA THR A 86 -9.55 22.64 -16.11
C THR A 86 -9.73 23.39 -14.79
N GLN A 87 -10.95 23.80 -14.44
CA GLN A 87 -11.22 24.67 -13.30
C GLN A 87 -11.51 23.89 -12.01
N TRP A 88 -10.63 22.97 -11.65
CA TRP A 88 -10.71 22.24 -10.40
C TRP A 88 -9.33 21.83 -9.90
N CYS A 89 -9.20 21.67 -8.58
CA CYS A 89 -8.03 21.15 -7.90
C CYS A 89 -8.46 20.39 -6.64
N LEU A 90 -7.71 19.37 -6.22
CA LEU A 90 -7.91 18.73 -4.93
C LEU A 90 -7.54 19.67 -3.78
N SER A 91 -8.02 19.41 -2.56
CA SER A 91 -7.65 20.22 -1.39
C SER A 91 -6.14 20.24 -1.13
N PRO A 92 -5.61 21.26 -0.43
CA PRO A 92 -4.21 21.30 0.01
C PRO A 92 -3.80 20.02 0.77
N GLU A 93 -4.62 19.56 1.71
CA GLU A 93 -4.37 18.37 2.52
C GLU A 93 -4.31 17.10 1.67
N GLN A 94 -5.27 16.90 0.77
CA GLN A 94 -5.26 15.74 -0.13
C GLN A 94 -4.06 15.77 -1.09
N SER A 95 -3.66 16.98 -1.52
CA SER A 95 -2.47 17.17 -2.35
C SER A 95 -1.20 16.79 -1.59
N ILE A 96 -1.12 17.06 -0.29
CA ILE A 96 -0.01 16.62 0.58
C ILE A 96 -0.01 15.09 0.67
N HIS A 97 -1.14 14.46 0.99
CA HIS A 97 -1.23 12.99 1.05
C HIS A 97 -0.67 12.32 -0.22
N LEU A 98 -1.13 12.78 -1.40
CA LEU A 98 -0.69 12.22 -2.70
C LEU A 98 0.78 12.51 -3.01
N GLN A 99 1.32 13.66 -2.59
CA GLN A 99 2.74 13.99 -2.77
C GLN A 99 3.64 13.23 -1.81
N THR A 100 3.15 12.90 -0.62
CA THR A 100 3.86 12.01 0.30
C THR A 100 3.66 10.53 -0.01
N GLY A 101 2.93 10.22 -1.08
CA GLY A 101 2.68 8.87 -1.60
C GLY A 101 1.60 8.08 -0.87
N ASN A 102 0.78 8.74 -0.04
CA ASN A 102 -0.41 8.14 0.56
C ASN A 102 -1.50 8.18 -0.52
N LEU A 103 -1.72 7.01 -1.14
CA LEU A 103 -2.69 6.80 -2.20
C LEU A 103 -3.99 6.17 -1.67
N ASN A 104 -4.15 6.07 -0.34
CA ASN A 104 -5.34 5.49 0.26
C ASN A 104 -6.59 6.20 -0.25
N VAL A 105 -7.63 5.43 -0.52
CA VAL A 105 -8.93 5.96 -0.92
C VAL A 105 -9.56 6.68 0.29
N PRO A 106 -9.86 7.99 0.22
CA PRO A 106 -10.49 8.69 1.32
C PRO A 106 -12.00 8.40 1.38
N ASP A 107 -12.56 8.40 2.60
CA ASP A 107 -14.02 8.35 2.81
C ASP A 107 -14.73 9.52 2.13
N GLN A 108 -14.08 10.68 2.08
CA GLN A 108 -14.56 11.85 1.34
C GLN A 108 -13.41 12.58 0.64
N LEU A 109 -13.49 12.66 -0.69
CA LEU A 109 -12.57 13.45 -1.49
C LEU A 109 -13.06 14.91 -1.60
N LEU A 110 -12.29 15.83 -1.03
CA LEU A 110 -12.59 17.26 -1.11
C LEU A 110 -11.98 17.89 -2.38
N VAL A 111 -12.84 18.54 -3.17
CA VAL A 111 -12.49 19.16 -4.46
C VAL A 111 -12.85 20.63 -4.44
N ARG A 112 -11.92 21.47 -4.90
CA ARG A 112 -12.11 22.92 -5.03
C ARG A 112 -12.40 23.27 -6.48
N SER A 113 -13.42 24.09 -6.71
CA SER A 113 -13.70 24.67 -8.03
C SER A 113 -14.40 26.02 -7.86
N PRO A 114 -14.13 27.03 -8.71
CA PRO A 114 -14.92 28.27 -8.72
C PRO A 114 -16.39 28.01 -9.09
N LYS A 115 -16.65 26.89 -9.77
CA LYS A 115 -17.98 26.38 -10.16
C LYS A 115 -18.53 25.36 -9.15
N GLY A 116 -17.88 25.18 -8.01
CA GLY A 116 -18.33 24.30 -6.95
C GLY A 116 -19.68 24.73 -6.39
N THR A 117 -20.43 23.76 -5.90
CA THR A 117 -21.84 23.88 -5.49
C THR A 117 -22.10 23.36 -4.07
N LYS A 118 -21.04 22.97 -3.33
CA LYS A 118 -21.13 22.36 -1.99
C LYS A 118 -21.93 21.04 -2.01
N ASN A 119 -21.92 20.36 -3.15
CA ASN A 119 -22.63 19.11 -3.32
C ASN A 119 -21.78 17.94 -2.82
N ILE A 120 -22.43 16.98 -2.18
CA ILE A 120 -21.82 15.70 -1.78
C ILE A 120 -22.36 14.63 -2.73
N ILE A 121 -21.47 14.02 -3.47
CA ILE A 121 -21.77 12.90 -4.36
C ILE A 121 -21.38 11.63 -3.63
N ALA A 122 -22.39 10.85 -3.25
CA ALA A 122 -22.17 9.50 -2.75
C ALA A 122 -21.57 8.62 -3.85
N LEU A 123 -20.51 7.89 -3.51
CA LEU A 123 -19.84 6.93 -4.35
C LEU A 123 -19.93 5.53 -3.69
N PRO A 124 -19.59 4.45 -4.41
CA PRO A 124 -19.63 3.10 -3.84
C PRO A 124 -18.79 2.94 -2.56
N PHE A 125 -19.18 1.99 -1.70
CA PHE A 125 -18.43 1.58 -0.51
C PHE A 125 -18.16 2.69 0.51
N ASN A 126 -19.19 3.50 0.80
CA ASN A 126 -19.15 4.60 1.77
C ASN A 126 -18.12 5.70 1.45
N THR A 127 -17.59 5.75 0.22
CA THR A 127 -16.78 6.87 -0.21
C THR A 127 -17.66 7.97 -0.81
N SER A 128 -17.14 9.19 -0.87
CA SER A 128 -17.88 10.34 -1.40
C SER A 128 -16.93 11.36 -2.01
N LEU A 129 -17.49 12.24 -2.82
CA LEU A 129 -16.80 13.41 -3.37
C LEU A 129 -17.59 14.66 -2.99
N MET A 130 -16.93 15.60 -2.34
CA MET A 130 -17.51 16.89 -1.99
C MET A 130 -16.84 18.00 -2.80
N ASP A 131 -17.62 18.70 -3.62
CA ASP A 131 -17.12 19.89 -4.34
C ASP A 131 -17.45 21.17 -3.57
N ILE A 132 -16.47 22.04 -3.35
CA ILE A 132 -16.67 23.33 -2.70
C ILE A 132 -16.40 24.48 -3.66
N GLN A 133 -17.20 25.55 -3.52
CA GLN A 133 -16.96 26.79 -4.23
C GLN A 133 -15.76 27.50 -3.61
N ALA A 134 -14.65 27.57 -4.35
CA ALA A 134 -13.44 28.22 -3.90
C ALA A 134 -12.57 28.67 -5.07
N ASP A 135 -11.83 29.75 -4.87
CA ASP A 135 -10.80 30.15 -5.81
C ASP A 135 -9.71 29.08 -5.90
N LEU A 136 -9.21 28.93 -7.13
CA LEU A 136 -8.07 28.07 -7.43
C LEU A 136 -6.78 28.81 -7.11
N PRO A 137 -5.72 28.07 -6.72
CA PRO A 137 -4.39 28.66 -6.66
C PRO A 137 -3.95 29.06 -8.08
N ASN A 138 -2.88 29.86 -8.16
CA ASN A 138 -2.31 30.25 -9.44
C ASN A 138 -1.91 29.02 -10.26
N ALA A 139 -1.90 29.12 -11.59
CA ALA A 139 -1.57 27.99 -12.46
C ALA A 139 -0.17 27.42 -12.17
N GLU A 140 0.78 28.25 -11.76
CA GLU A 140 2.12 27.84 -11.34
C GLU A 140 2.15 27.00 -10.05
N ASP A 141 1.07 27.03 -9.27
CA ASP A 141 0.91 26.33 -7.98
C ASP A 141 0.12 25.03 -8.11
N ILE A 142 -0.33 24.71 -9.32
CA ILE A 142 -0.98 23.45 -9.64
C ILE A 142 0.01 22.57 -10.38
N GLU A 143 0.04 21.29 -10.01
CA GLU A 143 0.69 20.25 -10.80
C GLU A 143 -0.32 19.15 -11.14
N LYS A 144 -0.10 18.50 -12.27
CA LYS A 144 -0.93 17.38 -12.72
C LYS A 144 -0.21 16.08 -12.40
N LYS A 145 -0.80 15.25 -11.54
CA LYS A 145 -0.25 13.95 -11.13
C LYS A 145 -1.29 12.86 -11.38
N ASN A 146 -0.98 11.90 -12.24
CA ASN A 146 -1.89 10.80 -12.61
C ASN A 146 -3.28 11.28 -13.06
N GLY A 147 -3.32 12.39 -13.81
CA GLY A 147 -4.57 12.99 -14.27
C GLY A 147 -5.25 13.95 -13.28
N LEU A 148 -4.87 13.91 -12.00
CA LEU A 148 -5.41 14.76 -10.95
C LEU A 148 -4.72 16.12 -10.94
N ASN A 149 -5.49 17.19 -10.73
CA ASN A 149 -4.95 18.52 -10.45
C ASN A 149 -4.75 18.65 -8.93
N ILE A 150 -3.50 18.81 -8.50
CA ILE A 150 -3.11 18.94 -7.09
C ILE A 150 -2.29 20.19 -6.86
N TYR A 151 -2.26 20.68 -5.62
CA TYR A 151 -1.38 21.78 -5.23
C TYR A 151 0.07 21.30 -5.24
N LYS A 152 0.99 22.12 -5.76
CA LYS A 152 2.42 21.95 -5.49
C LYS A 152 2.70 22.09 -3.99
N LEU A 153 3.67 21.35 -3.49
CA LEU A 153 3.89 21.20 -2.05
C LEU A 153 3.99 22.50 -1.24
N PRO A 154 4.75 23.54 -1.66
CA PRO A 154 4.84 24.79 -0.91
C PRO A 154 3.46 25.44 -0.70
N SER A 155 2.66 25.49 -1.76
CA SER A 155 1.32 26.09 -1.76
C SER A 155 0.32 25.20 -1.03
N ALA A 156 0.51 23.87 -1.07
CA ALA A 156 -0.27 22.93 -0.27
C ALA A 156 -0.01 23.13 1.24
N LEU A 157 1.26 23.28 1.67
CA LEU A 157 1.62 23.52 3.07
C LEU A 157 1.09 24.87 3.60
N ILE A 158 1.08 25.91 2.76
CA ILE A 158 0.47 27.21 3.10
C ILE A 158 -1.05 27.04 3.25
N GLY A 159 -1.69 26.33 2.31
CA GLY A 159 -3.13 26.12 2.28
C GLY A 159 -3.67 25.13 3.33
N ALA A 160 -2.81 24.26 3.87
CA ALA A 160 -3.19 23.25 4.86
C ALA A 160 -3.66 23.89 6.17
N THR A 161 -4.74 23.36 6.73
CA THR A 161 -5.31 23.82 8.01
C THR A 161 -4.45 23.37 9.21
N PRO A 162 -4.52 24.04 10.37
CA PRO A 162 -3.83 23.59 11.58
C PRO A 162 -4.19 22.15 11.98
N THR A 163 -5.46 21.77 11.82
CA THR A 163 -5.97 20.43 12.12
C THR A 163 -5.27 19.33 11.32
N PHE A 164 -4.80 19.62 10.10
CA PHE A 164 -4.07 18.64 9.30
C PHE A 164 -2.79 18.14 9.99
N TYR A 165 -2.08 19.00 10.71
CA TYR A 165 -0.82 18.66 11.37
C TYR A 165 -1.03 17.74 12.58
N THR A 166 -2.23 17.72 13.16
CA THR A 166 -2.59 16.83 14.25
C THR A 166 -3.30 15.57 13.77
N ALA A 167 -4.11 15.67 12.71
CA ALA A 167 -4.83 14.54 12.11
C ALA A 167 -3.93 13.64 11.25
N SER A 168 -2.98 14.24 10.53
CA SER A 168 -2.07 13.54 9.61
C SER A 168 -0.60 13.96 9.86
N PRO A 169 -0.08 13.76 11.09
CA PRO A 169 1.23 14.29 11.47
C PRO A 169 2.37 13.70 10.63
N ASN A 170 2.25 12.43 10.21
CA ASN A 170 3.29 11.77 9.43
C ASN A 170 3.40 12.36 8.02
N GLU A 171 2.27 12.58 7.34
CA GLU A 171 2.24 13.23 6.03
C GLU A 171 2.71 14.68 6.11
N ALA A 172 2.27 15.44 7.11
CA ALA A 172 2.74 16.81 7.32
C ALA A 172 4.26 16.88 7.52
N ARG A 173 4.83 16.04 8.38
CA ARG A 173 6.29 15.99 8.61
C ARG A 173 7.06 15.52 7.37
N ALA A 174 6.57 14.49 6.67
CA ALA A 174 7.19 14.03 5.43
C ALA A 174 7.21 15.13 4.35
N ALA A 175 6.12 15.90 4.22
CA ALA A 175 6.04 17.03 3.31
C ALA A 175 6.99 18.18 3.69
N LEU A 176 7.03 18.59 4.95
CA LEU A 176 8.01 19.59 5.42
C LEU A 176 9.46 19.11 5.21
N GLY A 177 9.68 17.80 5.33
CA GLY A 177 10.95 17.13 5.11
C GLY A 177 11.53 17.32 3.71
N THR A 178 10.71 17.54 2.68
CA THR A 178 11.18 17.73 1.30
C THR A 178 11.57 19.18 0.98
N ILE A 179 11.06 20.16 1.73
CA ILE A 179 11.39 21.58 1.52
C ILE A 179 12.85 21.83 1.89
N ARG A 180 13.67 22.27 0.92
CA ARG A 180 15.12 22.42 1.07
C ARG A 180 15.49 23.81 1.53
N ASN A 181 14.74 24.81 1.09
CA ASN A 181 15.04 26.21 1.40
C ASN A 181 13.76 27.01 1.71
N ALA A 182 13.89 28.01 2.58
CA ALA A 182 12.82 28.94 2.88
C ALA A 182 12.30 29.66 1.62
N SER A 183 13.15 29.89 0.61
CA SER A 183 12.79 30.53 -0.66
C SER A 183 11.69 29.81 -1.45
N GLU A 184 11.45 28.51 -1.19
CA GLU A 184 10.37 27.76 -1.84
C GLU A 184 8.98 28.17 -1.35
N ILE A 185 8.88 28.68 -0.12
CA ILE A 185 7.62 29.04 0.55
C ILE A 185 7.52 30.57 0.77
N LEU A 186 8.65 31.22 1.02
CA LEU A 186 8.73 32.63 1.42
C LEU A 186 8.03 33.61 0.48
N PRO A 187 8.21 33.57 -0.85
CA PRO A 187 7.55 34.51 -1.75
C PRO A 187 6.04 34.54 -1.53
N LYS A 188 5.42 33.37 -1.40
CA LYS A 188 3.97 33.24 -1.22
C LYS A 188 3.50 33.70 0.16
N LEU A 189 4.32 33.50 1.19
CA LEU A 189 4.02 34.04 2.53
C LEU A 189 4.06 35.57 2.55
N LEU A 190 5.06 36.16 1.86
CA LEU A 190 5.26 37.61 1.78
C LEU A 190 4.17 38.28 0.94
N ASP A 191 3.93 37.79 -0.29
CA ASP A 191 2.95 38.37 -1.21
C ASP A 191 1.52 38.31 -0.63
N GLY A 192 1.21 37.28 0.15
CA GLY A 192 -0.09 37.13 0.81
C GLY A 192 -0.19 37.76 2.21
N GLY A 193 0.89 38.35 2.75
CA GLY A 193 0.91 38.89 4.12
C GLY A 193 0.56 37.86 5.20
N HIS A 194 0.91 36.59 4.98
CA HIS A 194 0.40 35.43 5.72
C HIS A 194 1.07 35.21 7.10
N SER A 195 1.09 36.23 7.95
CA SER A 195 1.80 36.22 9.26
C SER A 195 1.47 35.03 10.16
N THR A 196 0.19 34.65 10.26
CA THR A 196 -0.26 33.52 11.09
C THR A 196 0.18 32.18 10.52
N ILE A 197 0.10 32.00 9.20
CA ILE A 197 0.55 30.78 8.52
C ILE A 197 2.07 30.66 8.60
N ALA A 198 2.79 31.78 8.44
CA ALA A 198 4.24 31.82 8.64
C ALA A 198 4.59 31.35 10.06
N GLY A 199 3.89 31.86 11.09
CA GLY A 199 4.07 31.44 12.48
C GLY A 199 3.89 29.94 12.70
N ARG A 200 2.86 29.36 12.07
CA ARG A 200 2.59 27.92 12.06
C ARG A 200 3.71 27.13 11.39
N LEU A 201 4.11 27.52 10.18
CA LEU A 201 5.14 26.81 9.41
C LEU A 201 6.51 26.90 10.09
N VAL A 202 6.83 28.03 10.72
CA VAL A 202 8.05 28.19 11.54
C VAL A 202 8.08 27.15 12.65
N GLY A 203 7.00 27.04 13.45
CA GLY A 203 6.92 26.03 14.50
C GLY A 203 7.02 24.62 13.95
N ALA A 204 6.33 24.34 12.84
CA ALA A 204 6.36 23.05 12.16
C ALA A 204 7.77 22.68 11.64
N PHE A 205 8.51 23.64 11.07
CA PHE A 205 9.89 23.41 10.63
C PHE A 205 10.84 23.20 11.80
N ARG A 206 10.65 23.89 12.93
CA ARG A 206 11.42 23.61 14.16
C ARG A 206 11.12 22.21 14.69
N ASN A 207 9.85 21.77 14.66
CA ASN A 207 9.44 20.43 15.12
C ASN A 207 10.21 19.30 14.39
N ILE A 208 10.46 19.47 13.10
CA ILE A 208 11.24 18.51 12.29
C ILE A 208 12.75 18.79 12.27
N GLY A 209 13.24 19.71 13.12
CA GLY A 209 14.67 20.03 13.24
C GLY A 209 15.23 20.97 12.17
N LYS A 210 14.40 21.56 11.30
CA LYS A 210 14.81 22.50 10.24
C LYS A 210 14.80 23.96 10.71
N ALA A 211 15.47 24.24 11.82
CA ALA A 211 15.50 25.55 12.47
C ALA A 211 15.97 26.69 11.53
N ARG A 212 16.92 26.42 10.62
CA ARG A 212 17.40 27.43 9.66
C ARG A 212 16.28 27.95 8.76
N ILE A 213 15.43 27.06 8.23
CA ILE A 213 14.29 27.46 7.39
C ILE A 213 13.32 28.31 8.22
N ALA A 214 13.03 27.88 9.46
CA ALA A 214 12.16 28.62 10.37
C ALA A 214 12.69 30.04 10.66
N ASP A 215 13.98 30.17 10.95
CA ASP A 215 14.62 31.46 11.24
C ASP A 215 14.63 32.38 10.01
N ASP A 216 14.91 31.85 8.82
CA ASP A 216 14.88 32.62 7.57
C ASP A 216 13.46 33.12 7.27
N ILE A 217 12.42 32.29 7.53
CA ILE A 217 11.03 32.70 7.40
C ILE A 217 10.69 33.86 8.34
N ILE A 218 11.03 33.75 9.63
CA ILE A 218 10.77 34.81 10.61
C ILE A 218 11.47 36.11 10.20
N LYS A 219 12.77 36.04 9.85
CA LYS A 219 13.57 37.22 9.52
C LYS A 219 13.02 37.95 8.31
N ALA A 220 12.73 37.23 7.23
CA ALA A 220 12.21 37.83 6.00
C ALA A 220 10.82 38.47 6.21
N MET A 221 9.91 37.77 6.91
CA MET A 221 8.58 38.32 7.22
C MET A 221 8.68 39.59 8.08
N ARG A 222 9.54 39.61 9.10
CA ARG A 222 9.78 40.80 9.94
C ARG A 222 10.39 41.96 9.15
N ALA A 223 11.35 41.67 8.26
CA ALA A 223 11.95 42.68 7.40
C ALA A 223 10.92 43.33 6.45
N ALA A 224 9.89 42.58 6.04
CA ALA A 224 8.76 43.09 5.28
C ALA A 224 7.67 43.78 6.14
N GLY A 225 7.91 43.97 7.44
CA GLY A 225 6.99 44.67 8.34
C GLY A 225 5.91 43.79 8.97
N HIS A 226 5.96 42.46 8.80
CA HIS A 226 4.99 41.54 9.38
C HIS A 226 5.40 41.07 10.79
N THR A 227 4.42 40.92 11.68
CA THR A 227 4.63 40.34 13.01
C THR A 227 4.32 38.84 12.98
N VAL A 228 5.36 38.00 13.07
CA VAL A 228 5.21 36.53 13.11
C VAL A 228 5.31 36.03 14.56
N ARG A 229 4.24 35.37 15.03
CA ARG A 229 4.22 34.62 16.29
C ARG A 229 4.37 33.14 15.99
N GLU A 230 5.48 32.56 16.43
CA GLU A 230 5.75 31.13 16.26
C GLU A 230 4.72 30.28 17.03
N GLN A 231 4.21 29.25 16.37
CA GLN A 231 3.29 28.27 16.95
C GLN A 231 3.56 26.90 16.32
N ASP A 232 3.94 25.92 17.13
CA ASP A 232 4.04 24.53 16.65
C ASP A 232 2.62 23.95 16.47
N PRO A 233 2.24 23.51 15.26
CA PRO A 233 0.93 22.90 15.03
C PRO A 233 0.87 21.42 15.40
N PHE A 234 2.00 20.77 15.72
CA PHE A 234 2.02 19.38 16.15
C PHE A 234 1.79 19.26 17.66
N THR A 235 1.22 18.14 18.10
CA THR A 235 1.06 17.80 19.52
C THR A 235 2.27 17.07 20.10
N THR A 236 3.13 16.53 19.24
CA THR A 236 4.30 15.74 19.63
C THR A 236 5.56 16.20 18.88
N PRO A 237 6.76 15.93 19.41
CA PRO A 237 8.00 16.07 18.65
C PRO A 237 8.07 15.08 17.48
N SER A 238 8.87 15.38 16.46
CA SER A 238 9.15 14.42 15.38
C SER A 238 9.86 13.17 15.93
N PRO A 239 9.42 11.95 15.58
CA PRO A 239 10.05 10.71 16.05
C PRO A 239 11.33 10.35 15.29
N ILE A 240 11.64 11.07 14.20
CA ILE A 240 12.87 10.92 13.42
C ILE A 240 13.56 12.27 13.19
N PRO A 241 14.89 12.28 13.04
CA PRO A 241 15.60 13.43 12.52
C PRO A 241 15.36 13.58 11.02
N PHE A 242 15.30 14.82 10.54
CA PHE A 242 15.34 15.13 9.12
C PHE A 242 16.71 15.72 8.75
N SER A 243 17.33 15.16 7.71
CA SER A 243 18.62 15.64 7.24
C SER A 243 18.46 16.94 6.42
N ALA A 244 19.58 17.66 6.22
CA ALA A 244 19.59 18.82 5.33
C ALA A 244 19.35 18.45 3.86
N ARG A 245 19.67 17.22 3.44
CA ARG A 245 19.27 16.70 2.13
C ARG A 245 17.80 16.31 2.21
N ALA A 246 16.98 16.78 1.28
CA ALA A 246 15.59 16.38 1.19
C ALA A 246 15.51 14.88 0.85
N PRO A 247 15.08 14.02 1.78
CA PRO A 247 14.82 12.63 1.45
C PRO A 247 13.61 12.53 0.51
N SER A 248 13.47 11.40 -0.17
CA SER A 248 12.21 11.04 -0.82
C SER A 248 11.09 11.12 0.22
N PRO A 249 9.95 11.78 -0.07
CA PRO A 249 8.86 11.87 0.90
C PRO A 249 8.27 10.50 1.23
N HIS A 250 8.36 9.54 0.31
CA HIS A 250 7.99 8.14 0.53
C HIS A 250 8.84 7.51 1.63
N VAL A 251 10.16 7.70 1.57
CA VAL A 251 11.12 7.21 2.56
C VAL A 251 10.87 7.85 3.92
N SER A 252 10.64 9.17 3.97
CA SER A 252 10.29 9.85 5.23
C SER A 252 9.00 9.31 5.83
N ARG A 253 7.96 9.09 5.01
CA ARG A 253 6.69 8.54 5.49
C ARG A 253 6.86 7.15 6.08
N LEU A 254 7.62 6.27 5.41
CA LEU A 254 7.90 4.92 5.91
C LEU A 254 8.64 4.96 7.26
N ARG A 255 9.69 5.78 7.38
CA ARG A 255 10.45 5.91 8.64
C ARG A 255 9.60 6.48 9.79
N LEU A 256 8.76 7.48 9.50
CA LEU A 256 7.81 8.05 10.46
C LEU A 256 6.79 7.01 10.91
N MET A 257 6.19 6.27 9.97
CA MET A 257 5.22 5.22 10.23
C MET A 257 5.83 4.15 11.14
N TRP A 258 7.02 3.63 10.78
CA TRP A 258 7.74 2.64 11.59
C TRP A 258 7.97 3.13 13.02
N LYS A 259 8.53 4.33 13.20
CA LYS A 259 8.85 4.85 14.53
C LYS A 259 7.63 5.23 15.37
N THR A 260 6.54 5.63 14.73
CA THR A 260 5.29 5.98 15.42
C THR A 260 4.55 4.73 15.90
N MET A 261 4.53 3.67 15.08
CA MET A 261 3.84 2.41 15.40
C MET A 261 4.63 1.52 16.36
N ARG A 262 5.97 1.58 16.34
CA ARG A 262 6.86 0.72 17.14
C ARG A 262 6.47 0.61 18.62
N PRO A 263 6.17 1.70 19.37
CA PRO A 263 5.86 1.62 20.79
C PRO A 263 4.58 0.84 21.11
N ASP A 264 3.67 0.70 20.14
CA ASP A 264 2.34 0.13 20.33
C ASP A 264 2.29 -1.40 20.11
N ILE A 265 3.43 -2.08 20.09
CA ILE A 265 3.52 -3.50 19.68
C ILE A 265 3.88 -4.42 20.85
N SER A 266 4.86 -4.04 21.68
CA SER A 266 5.55 -4.97 22.57
C SER A 266 4.61 -5.65 23.59
N ASP A 267 3.56 -4.96 24.02
CA ASP A 267 2.59 -5.47 25.02
C ASP A 267 1.65 -6.57 24.47
N TYR A 268 1.62 -6.78 23.15
CA TYR A 268 0.74 -7.76 22.51
C TYR A 268 1.38 -9.13 22.28
N PHE A 269 2.72 -9.21 22.34
CA PHE A 269 3.43 -10.46 22.10
C PHE A 269 3.71 -11.17 23.43
N PRO A 270 3.65 -12.52 23.46
CA PRO A 270 4.10 -13.26 24.63
C PRO A 270 5.61 -13.08 24.82
N VAL A 271 6.12 -13.47 25.98
CA VAL A 271 7.57 -13.54 26.18
C VAL A 271 8.14 -14.61 25.23
N PRO A 272 9.27 -14.36 24.54
CA PRO A 272 9.95 -15.40 23.77
C PRO A 272 10.22 -16.64 24.63
N SER A 273 9.59 -17.76 24.27
CA SER A 273 9.64 -19.00 25.06
C SER A 273 10.69 -19.97 24.51
N GLU A 274 11.09 -19.83 23.25
CA GLU A 274 11.90 -20.82 22.57
C GLU A 274 13.40 -20.52 22.58
N LYS A 275 14.16 -21.48 23.10
CA LYS A 275 15.60 -21.57 22.89
C LYS A 275 15.86 -22.65 21.84
N PHE A 276 16.13 -22.24 20.61
CA PHE A 276 16.43 -23.13 19.49
C PHE A 276 17.82 -23.76 19.59
N ASN A 277 18.11 -24.45 20.71
CA ASN A 277 19.42 -25.04 20.99
C ASN A 277 19.75 -26.23 20.07
N ASN A 278 18.72 -26.86 19.47
CA ASN A 278 18.87 -27.94 18.50
C ASN A 278 18.20 -27.50 17.18
N VAL A 279 19.02 -26.98 16.26
CA VAL A 279 18.59 -26.46 14.97
C VAL A 279 17.89 -27.53 14.15
N ASP A 280 18.45 -28.74 14.08
CA ASP A 280 17.90 -29.84 13.28
C ASP A 280 16.51 -30.28 13.78
N ALA A 281 16.34 -30.37 15.11
CA ALA A 281 15.05 -30.70 15.70
C ALA A 281 13.98 -29.64 15.40
N TYR A 282 14.37 -28.36 15.41
CA TYR A 282 13.44 -27.28 15.08
C TYR A 282 13.08 -27.25 13.59
N LEU A 283 14.06 -27.46 12.70
CA LEU A 283 13.81 -27.57 11.26
C LEU A 283 12.89 -28.75 10.94
N ALA A 284 13.02 -29.89 11.64
CA ALA A 284 12.12 -31.01 11.50
C ALA A 284 10.68 -30.69 11.97
N ARG A 285 10.52 -29.86 13.01
CA ARG A 285 9.20 -29.37 13.45
C ARG A 285 8.58 -28.44 12.41
N ILE A 286 9.37 -27.55 11.80
CA ILE A 286 8.92 -26.71 10.67
C ILE A 286 8.42 -27.59 9.52
N ASP A 287 9.15 -28.65 9.16
CA ASP A 287 8.72 -29.59 8.12
C ASP A 287 7.39 -30.28 8.43
N ALA A 288 7.14 -30.61 9.70
CA ALA A 288 5.87 -31.21 10.13
C ALA A 288 4.67 -30.25 9.97
N THR A 289 4.90 -28.93 10.06
CA THR A 289 3.86 -27.90 9.91
C THR A 289 3.59 -27.54 8.44
N TYR A 290 4.46 -27.93 7.51
CA TYR A 290 4.41 -27.50 6.11
C TYR A 290 3.04 -27.65 5.45
N VAL A 291 2.38 -28.81 5.59
CA VAL A 291 1.10 -29.06 4.92
C VAL A 291 0.05 -28.04 5.35
N MET A 292 0.01 -27.72 6.64
CA MET A 292 -0.93 -26.76 7.21
C MET A 292 -0.58 -25.33 6.80
N ASP A 293 0.70 -24.99 6.86
CA ASP A 293 1.22 -23.69 6.42
C ASP A 293 0.88 -23.41 4.95
N ALA A 294 1.20 -24.36 4.07
CA ALA A 294 0.91 -24.25 2.64
C ALA A 294 -0.59 -24.17 2.36
N TYR A 295 -1.41 -24.99 3.01
CA TYR A 295 -2.85 -24.99 2.82
C TYR A 295 -3.45 -23.63 3.15
N HIS A 296 -3.17 -23.10 4.35
CA HIS A 296 -3.73 -21.82 4.76
C HIS A 296 -3.16 -20.65 3.97
N SER A 297 -1.84 -20.62 3.77
CA SER A 297 -1.15 -19.55 3.05
C SER A 297 -1.63 -19.45 1.60
N LEU A 298 -1.79 -20.55 0.88
CA LEU A 298 -2.30 -20.54 -0.50
C LEU A 298 -3.80 -20.20 -0.55
N SER A 299 -4.59 -20.74 0.37
CA SER A 299 -6.03 -20.47 0.42
C SER A 299 -6.34 -18.99 0.71
N ILE A 300 -5.50 -18.31 1.50
CA ILE A 300 -5.67 -16.86 1.80
C ILE A 300 -5.57 -16.02 0.52
N GLU A 301 -4.72 -16.43 -0.41
CA GLU A 301 -4.56 -15.79 -1.73
C GLU A 301 -5.64 -16.23 -2.74
N GLY A 302 -6.53 -17.14 -2.35
CA GLY A 302 -7.66 -17.61 -3.16
C GLY A 302 -7.37 -18.82 -4.06
N TYR A 303 -6.22 -19.51 -3.88
CA TYR A 303 -5.99 -20.79 -4.54
C TYR A 303 -6.89 -21.88 -3.95
N GLN A 304 -7.38 -22.79 -4.79
CA GLN A 304 -8.20 -23.92 -4.38
C GLN A 304 -7.32 -25.15 -4.23
N VAL A 305 -6.65 -25.26 -3.08
CA VAL A 305 -5.72 -26.36 -2.76
C VAL A 305 -6.31 -27.26 -1.67
N THR A 306 -5.96 -28.55 -1.70
CA THR A 306 -6.30 -29.49 -0.62
C THR A 306 -5.03 -30.01 0.05
N PRO A 307 -5.10 -30.46 1.33
CA PRO A 307 -3.96 -31.09 2.00
C PRO A 307 -3.36 -32.25 1.20
N GLU A 308 -4.19 -33.04 0.51
CA GLU A 308 -3.74 -34.17 -0.31
C GLU A 308 -2.95 -33.72 -1.53
N LEU A 309 -3.37 -32.62 -2.20
CA LEU A 309 -2.61 -32.05 -3.30
C LEU A 309 -1.24 -31.56 -2.83
N ILE A 310 -1.22 -30.85 -1.70
CA ILE A 310 0.01 -30.33 -1.10
C ILE A 310 0.97 -31.47 -0.75
N GLU A 311 0.45 -32.54 -0.17
CA GLU A 311 1.24 -33.72 0.18
C GLU A 311 1.81 -34.44 -1.06
N ARG A 312 1.02 -34.58 -2.13
CA ARG A 312 1.52 -35.15 -3.40
C ARG A 312 2.64 -34.31 -4.01
N VAL A 313 2.51 -32.98 -3.96
CA VAL A 313 3.52 -32.04 -4.44
C VAL A 313 4.80 -32.14 -3.60
N ARG A 314 4.65 -32.24 -2.29
CA ARG A 314 5.75 -32.42 -1.32
C ARG A 314 6.51 -33.71 -1.56
N SER A 315 5.79 -34.82 -1.76
CA SER A 315 6.38 -36.16 -1.93
C SER A 315 6.93 -36.41 -3.34
N GLY A 316 6.73 -35.49 -4.29
CA GLY A 316 7.15 -35.65 -5.68
C GLY A 316 6.24 -36.57 -6.51
N ASN A 317 5.06 -36.94 -6.01
CA ASN A 317 4.11 -37.85 -6.68
C ASN A 317 3.07 -37.12 -7.55
N TRP A 318 3.22 -35.81 -7.73
CA TRP A 318 2.36 -35.03 -8.62
C TRP A 318 2.70 -35.32 -10.09
N ASN A 319 1.71 -35.73 -10.89
CA ASN A 319 1.88 -36.02 -12.32
C ASN A 319 0.66 -35.57 -13.14
N PRO A 320 0.71 -34.38 -13.78
CA PRO A 320 -0.41 -33.82 -14.52
C PRO A 320 -0.73 -34.58 -15.84
N ASP A 321 0.23 -35.34 -16.38
CA ASP A 321 0.07 -36.05 -17.65
C ASP A 321 -0.80 -37.31 -17.52
N THR A 322 -0.92 -37.85 -16.29
CA THR A 322 -1.59 -39.14 -16.05
C THR A 322 -2.73 -39.07 -15.03
N ASN A 323 -2.81 -38.01 -14.21
CA ASN A 323 -3.85 -37.84 -13.19
C ASN A 323 -4.80 -36.69 -13.52
N GLN A 324 -6.08 -37.02 -13.76
CA GLN A 324 -7.12 -36.03 -14.07
C GLN A 324 -7.38 -35.03 -12.92
N GLN A 325 -7.10 -35.41 -11.67
CA GLN A 325 -7.20 -34.50 -10.51
C GLN A 325 -6.04 -33.49 -10.45
N ASP A 326 -4.94 -33.75 -11.16
CA ASP A 326 -3.76 -32.88 -11.23
C ASP A 326 -3.79 -31.98 -12.49
N GLN A 327 -4.89 -31.99 -13.26
CA GLN A 327 -5.10 -31.16 -14.45
C GLN A 327 -5.34 -29.67 -14.13
N ASP A 328 -5.66 -29.32 -12.87
CA ASP A 328 -5.69 -27.93 -12.44
C ASP A 328 -4.26 -27.39 -12.25
N GLN A 329 -3.65 -27.06 -13.39
CA GLN A 329 -2.25 -26.65 -13.46
C GLN A 329 -1.99 -25.42 -12.57
N ARG A 330 -2.93 -24.48 -12.45
CA ARG A 330 -2.68 -23.25 -11.69
C ARG A 330 -2.51 -23.52 -10.20
N ASN A 331 -3.43 -24.25 -9.59
CA ASN A 331 -3.39 -24.54 -8.15
C ASN A 331 -2.22 -25.47 -7.80
N ALA A 332 -1.95 -26.47 -8.63
CA ALA A 332 -0.83 -27.38 -8.43
C ALA A 332 0.54 -26.68 -8.58
N LEU A 333 0.71 -25.81 -9.59
CA LEU A 333 1.95 -25.05 -9.76
C LEU A 333 2.17 -24.06 -8.62
N ALA A 334 1.10 -23.45 -8.09
CA ALA A 334 1.20 -22.59 -6.92
C ALA A 334 1.62 -23.37 -5.66
N ALA A 335 1.07 -24.57 -5.44
CA ALA A 335 1.50 -25.45 -4.36
C ALA A 335 2.97 -25.88 -4.54
N ARG A 336 3.38 -26.20 -5.77
CA ARG A 336 4.78 -26.57 -6.07
C ARG A 336 5.76 -25.44 -5.83
N GLY A 337 5.43 -24.23 -6.28
CA GLY A 337 6.27 -23.06 -6.06
C GLY A 337 6.35 -22.71 -4.58
N TYR A 338 5.24 -22.84 -3.85
CA TYR A 338 5.23 -22.65 -2.39
C TYR A 338 6.14 -23.65 -1.68
N TRP A 339 6.14 -24.93 -2.08
CA TRP A 339 7.09 -25.92 -1.55
C TRP A 339 8.55 -25.51 -1.78
N GLN A 340 8.89 -25.09 -2.99
CA GLN A 340 10.26 -24.68 -3.33
C GLN A 340 10.69 -23.46 -2.53
N ALA A 341 9.84 -22.44 -2.44
CA ALA A 341 10.09 -21.26 -1.63
C ALA A 341 10.22 -21.60 -0.14
N PHE A 342 9.38 -22.50 0.39
CA PHE A 342 9.47 -22.98 1.76
C PHE A 342 10.83 -23.64 2.06
N GLN A 343 11.36 -24.45 1.14
CA GLN A 343 12.70 -25.02 1.28
C GLN A 343 13.80 -23.94 1.27
N ALA A 344 13.69 -22.93 0.41
CA ALA A 344 14.62 -21.81 0.40
C ALA A 344 14.57 -21.00 1.71
N VAL A 345 13.38 -20.77 2.26
CA VAL A 345 13.18 -20.08 3.56
C VAL A 345 13.78 -20.88 4.71
N LYS A 346 13.71 -22.23 4.67
CA LYS A 346 14.37 -23.07 5.69
C LYS A 346 15.89 -22.88 5.73
N ILE A 347 16.53 -22.70 4.57
CA ILE A 347 17.97 -22.39 4.49
C ILE A 347 18.25 -21.05 5.19
N SER A 348 17.41 -20.05 4.93
CA SER A 348 17.50 -18.74 5.60
C SER A 348 17.31 -18.84 7.11
N ILE A 349 16.34 -19.64 7.56
CA ILE A 349 16.08 -19.91 8.98
C ILE A 349 17.28 -20.58 9.63
N GLU A 350 17.87 -21.59 8.98
CA GLU A 350 19.07 -22.23 9.49
C GLU A 350 20.21 -21.22 9.69
N ALA A 351 20.44 -20.33 8.72
CA ALA A 351 21.46 -19.28 8.84
C ALA A 351 21.19 -18.33 10.01
N VAL A 352 19.93 -17.90 10.18
CA VAL A 352 19.50 -17.05 11.31
C VAL A 352 19.72 -17.75 12.65
N LEU A 353 19.36 -19.03 12.77
CA LEU A 353 19.57 -19.82 13.98
C LEU A 353 21.06 -20.03 14.30
N ARG A 354 21.92 -20.00 13.28
CA ARG A 354 23.37 -20.02 13.42
C ARG A 354 23.99 -18.64 13.67
N GLY A 355 23.17 -17.60 13.87
CA GLY A 355 23.59 -16.27 14.30
C GLY A 355 23.69 -15.21 13.20
N ALA A 356 23.24 -15.51 11.98
CA ALA A 356 23.17 -14.49 10.93
C ALA A 356 22.11 -13.42 11.25
N SER A 357 22.35 -12.18 10.81
CA SER A 357 21.38 -11.09 11.00
C SER A 357 20.11 -11.38 10.20
N PRO A 358 18.92 -11.46 10.83
CA PRO A 358 17.70 -11.78 10.12
C PRO A 358 17.33 -10.72 9.07
N GLY A 359 17.56 -9.43 9.36
CA GLY A 359 17.30 -8.36 8.41
C GLY A 359 18.14 -8.48 7.14
N GLN A 360 19.44 -8.76 7.29
CA GLN A 360 20.36 -8.97 6.15
C GLN A 360 20.04 -10.24 5.37
N ILE A 361 19.76 -11.35 6.07
CA ILE A 361 19.38 -12.61 5.41
C ILE A 361 18.12 -12.43 4.56
N ILE A 362 17.12 -11.73 5.09
CA ILE A 362 15.89 -11.45 4.35
C ILE A 362 16.18 -10.55 3.14
N GLU A 363 16.95 -9.47 3.32
CA GLU A 363 17.34 -8.56 2.23
C GLU A 363 18.08 -9.27 1.09
N GLU A 364 18.99 -10.19 1.42
CA GLU A 364 19.76 -10.91 0.42
C GLU A 364 18.93 -12.00 -0.29
N GLN A 365 18.04 -12.68 0.44
CA GLN A 365 17.44 -13.95 -0.02
C GLN A 365 15.96 -13.85 -0.39
N HIS A 366 15.25 -12.76 -0.08
CA HIS A 366 13.82 -12.64 -0.46
C HIS A 366 13.60 -12.73 -1.98
N GLY A 367 14.57 -12.28 -2.78
CA GLY A 367 14.54 -12.44 -4.23
C GLY A 367 14.62 -13.90 -4.68
N ASP A 368 15.36 -14.76 -3.96
CA ASP A 368 15.43 -16.19 -4.22
C ASP A 368 14.11 -16.88 -3.88
N TRP A 369 13.52 -16.57 -2.71
CA TRP A 369 12.23 -17.13 -2.31
C TRP A 369 11.14 -16.77 -3.33
N TYR A 370 11.14 -15.53 -3.82
CA TYR A 370 10.20 -15.08 -4.84
C TYR A 370 10.40 -15.82 -6.17
N ARG A 371 11.64 -16.04 -6.59
CA ARG A 371 11.94 -16.84 -7.79
C ARG A 371 11.44 -18.28 -7.65
N GLU A 372 11.71 -18.94 -6.53
CA GLU A 372 11.22 -20.29 -6.27
C GLU A 372 9.69 -20.37 -6.21
N LEU A 373 9.03 -19.36 -5.64
CA LEU A 373 7.58 -19.29 -5.54
C LEU A 373 6.88 -19.35 -6.92
N PHE A 374 7.55 -18.85 -7.96
CA PHE A 374 6.99 -18.72 -9.30
C PHE A 374 7.72 -19.54 -10.38
N SER A 375 8.84 -20.17 -10.04
CA SER A 375 9.64 -21.02 -10.95
C SER A 375 8.80 -22.07 -11.70
N PRO A 376 7.86 -22.80 -11.05
CA PRO A 376 7.02 -23.76 -11.78
C PRO A 376 6.12 -23.11 -12.83
N SER A 377 5.66 -21.88 -12.57
CA SER A 377 4.85 -21.12 -13.53
C SER A 377 5.66 -20.63 -14.72
N ILE A 378 6.97 -20.35 -14.53
CA ILE A 378 7.90 -20.09 -15.65
C ILE A 378 8.10 -21.36 -16.47
N THR A 379 8.38 -22.50 -15.83
CA THR A 379 8.61 -23.78 -16.52
C THR A 379 7.39 -24.18 -17.35
N ALA A 380 6.18 -23.93 -16.83
CA ALA A 380 4.92 -24.14 -17.55
C ALA A 380 4.62 -23.10 -18.64
N GLY A 381 5.45 -22.06 -18.80
CA GLY A 381 5.26 -21.00 -19.78
C GLY A 381 4.11 -20.02 -19.48
N LEU A 382 3.59 -20.02 -18.25
CA LEU A 382 2.48 -19.15 -17.83
C LEU A 382 2.93 -17.71 -17.54
N ILE A 383 4.19 -17.54 -17.14
CA ILE A 383 4.83 -16.24 -16.88
C ILE A 383 6.21 -16.22 -17.54
N LYS A 384 6.73 -15.02 -17.85
CA LYS A 384 8.04 -14.89 -18.48
C LYS A 384 9.13 -14.84 -17.38
N PRO A 385 10.34 -15.37 -17.64
CA PRO A 385 11.46 -15.20 -16.72
C PRO A 385 11.74 -13.73 -16.34
N SER A 386 11.55 -12.81 -17.29
CA SER A 386 11.71 -11.36 -17.07
C SER A 386 10.76 -10.80 -16.02
N ASP A 387 9.61 -11.45 -15.77
CA ASP A 387 8.62 -11.01 -14.80
C ASP A 387 9.10 -11.23 -13.35
N LEU A 388 10.17 -12.02 -13.15
CA LEU A 388 10.82 -12.25 -11.85
C LEU A 388 12.17 -11.52 -11.70
N ALA A 389 12.54 -10.65 -12.64
CA ALA A 389 13.85 -10.00 -12.68
C ALA A 389 14.05 -8.86 -11.64
N GLY A 390 13.10 -8.66 -10.73
CA GLY A 390 13.17 -7.64 -9.69
C GLY A 390 11.79 -7.27 -9.14
N TYR A 391 11.69 -6.04 -8.66
CA TYR A 391 10.43 -5.46 -8.21
C TYR A 391 9.50 -5.13 -9.37
N ARG A 392 8.22 -4.95 -9.04
CA ARG A 392 7.17 -4.67 -10.02
C ARG A 392 7.44 -3.41 -10.82
N ASN A 393 6.99 -3.44 -12.07
CA ASN A 393 7.06 -2.34 -13.04
C ASN A 393 5.67 -1.82 -13.43
N GLY A 394 4.64 -2.19 -12.66
CA GLY A 394 3.25 -1.80 -12.85
C GLY A 394 2.55 -1.45 -11.52
N PRO A 395 1.35 -0.84 -11.61
CA PRO A 395 0.47 -0.66 -10.45
C PRO A 395 -0.09 -2.01 -9.98
N VAL A 396 -0.30 -2.11 -8.67
CA VAL A 396 -0.90 -3.26 -8.00
C VAL A 396 -1.96 -2.77 -7.03
N TYR A 397 -2.92 -3.63 -6.72
CA TYR A 397 -4.03 -3.31 -5.82
C TYR A 397 -4.28 -4.48 -4.89
N ILE A 398 -4.59 -4.18 -3.63
CA ILE A 398 -4.90 -5.19 -2.63
C ILE A 398 -6.41 -5.40 -2.61
N ARG A 399 -6.81 -6.67 -2.66
CA ARG A 399 -8.22 -7.07 -2.65
C ARG A 399 -8.93 -6.49 -1.40
N GLN A 400 -10.06 -5.84 -1.60
CA GLN A 400 -10.92 -5.24 -0.56
C GLN A 400 -10.29 -4.13 0.29
N SER A 401 -9.12 -3.61 -0.06
CA SER A 401 -8.40 -2.61 0.74
C SER A 401 -8.50 -1.22 0.14
N MET A 402 -8.74 -0.21 0.98
CA MET A 402 -8.62 1.20 0.58
C MET A 402 -7.15 1.60 0.41
N HIS A 403 -6.21 0.82 0.96
CA HIS A 403 -4.79 1.03 0.74
C HIS A 403 -4.41 0.70 -0.70
N ILE A 404 -3.88 1.71 -1.39
CA ILE A 404 -3.23 1.54 -2.69
C ILE A 404 -1.72 1.56 -2.43
N PRO A 405 -1.00 0.48 -2.74
CA PRO A 405 0.44 0.43 -2.55
C PRO A 405 1.17 1.58 -3.26
N PRO A 406 2.37 1.96 -2.79
CA PRO A 406 3.18 3.03 -3.38
C PRO A 406 3.35 2.91 -4.91
N ALA A 407 3.63 4.00 -5.59
CA ALA A 407 3.95 3.93 -7.02
C ALA A 407 5.25 3.14 -7.25
N GLN A 408 5.37 2.47 -8.40
CA GLN A 408 6.47 1.55 -8.71
C GLN A 408 7.86 2.20 -8.68
N ASP A 409 7.93 3.49 -9.00
CA ASP A 409 9.15 4.32 -8.98
C ASP A 409 9.66 4.58 -7.55
N ALA A 410 8.79 4.46 -6.54
CA ALA A 410 9.17 4.58 -5.14
C ALA A 410 9.54 3.23 -4.49
N VAL A 411 9.28 2.09 -5.14
CA VAL A 411 9.43 0.76 -4.51
C VAL A 411 10.86 0.48 -4.12
N LEU A 412 11.84 0.81 -4.98
CA LEU A 412 13.26 0.55 -4.70
C LEU A 412 13.73 1.28 -3.43
N ASP A 413 13.57 2.60 -3.40
CA ASP A 413 13.92 3.45 -2.24
C ASP A 413 13.21 2.98 -0.94
N LEU A 414 11.96 2.53 -1.07
CA LEU A 414 11.17 2.03 0.06
C LEU A 414 11.68 0.67 0.56
N MET A 415 12.05 -0.24 -0.33
CA MET A 415 12.57 -1.56 0.04
C MET A 415 13.95 -1.45 0.69
N GLU A 416 14.85 -0.61 0.16
CA GLU A 416 16.14 -0.32 0.81
C GLU A 416 15.93 0.27 2.22
N THR A 417 15.03 1.26 2.34
CA THR A 417 14.68 1.84 3.64
C THR A 417 14.03 0.82 4.58
N PHE A 418 13.22 -0.09 4.05
CA PHE A 418 12.57 -1.14 4.82
C PHE A 418 13.61 -2.11 5.40
N PHE A 419 14.59 -2.55 4.62
CA PHE A 419 15.65 -3.44 5.11
C PHE A 419 16.60 -2.78 6.10
N ASP A 420 16.91 -1.48 5.93
CA ASP A 420 17.59 -0.67 6.95
C ASP A 420 16.85 -0.72 8.29
N LEU A 421 15.54 -0.45 8.26
CA LEU A 421 14.69 -0.42 9.45
C LEU A 421 14.59 -1.82 10.08
N LEU A 422 14.44 -2.85 9.26
CA LEU A 422 14.34 -4.24 9.71
C LEU A 422 15.63 -4.72 10.39
N THR A 423 16.78 -4.39 9.81
CA THR A 423 18.10 -4.76 10.33
C THR A 423 18.42 -4.03 11.63
N THR A 424 17.98 -2.78 11.77
CA THR A 424 18.28 -1.94 12.95
C THR A 424 17.25 -2.05 14.07
N GLU A 425 16.07 -2.65 13.82
CA GLU A 425 15.07 -2.87 14.86
C GLU A 425 15.55 -3.91 15.87
N THR A 426 15.55 -3.58 17.16
CA THR A 426 16.11 -4.42 18.22
C THR A 426 15.05 -5.18 19.01
N ASP A 427 13.80 -4.72 19.01
CA ASP A 427 12.70 -5.40 19.67
C ASP A 427 12.17 -6.54 18.77
N PRO A 428 12.22 -7.81 19.20
CA PRO A 428 11.75 -8.93 18.40
C PRO A 428 10.28 -8.85 17.98
N ALA A 429 9.39 -8.43 18.88
CA ALA A 429 7.97 -8.30 18.60
C ALA A 429 7.71 -7.19 17.59
N ALA A 430 8.34 -6.03 17.79
CA ALA A 430 8.27 -4.92 16.84
C ALA A 430 8.84 -5.32 15.47
N ARG A 431 9.97 -6.04 15.44
CA ARG A 431 10.59 -6.51 14.19
C ARG A 431 9.64 -7.43 13.42
N VAL A 432 8.97 -8.37 14.08
CA VAL A 432 7.99 -9.28 13.45
C VAL A 432 6.81 -8.52 12.88
N ALA A 433 6.13 -7.71 13.70
CA ALA A 433 4.91 -7.03 13.29
C ALA A 433 5.18 -5.97 12.20
N LEU A 434 6.18 -5.08 12.41
CA LEU A 434 6.53 -4.05 11.42
C LEU A 434 7.22 -4.63 10.19
N GLY A 435 7.99 -5.70 10.34
CA GLY A 435 8.60 -6.41 9.22
C GLY A 435 7.56 -6.98 8.27
N HIS A 436 6.59 -7.73 8.82
CA HIS A 436 5.49 -8.26 8.02
C HIS A 436 4.66 -7.14 7.38
N PHE A 437 4.15 -6.21 8.21
CA PHE A 437 3.30 -5.12 7.76
C PHE A 437 4.00 -4.23 6.72
N GLY A 438 5.24 -3.82 6.98
CA GLY A 438 6.01 -2.95 6.09
C GLY A 438 6.21 -3.57 4.71
N PHE A 439 6.51 -4.86 4.64
CA PHE A 439 6.68 -5.57 3.36
C PHE A 439 5.37 -5.61 2.56
N VAL A 440 4.25 -6.02 3.18
CA VAL A 440 2.96 -6.13 2.48
C VAL A 440 2.34 -4.77 2.13
N PHE A 441 2.67 -3.71 2.90
CA PHE A 441 2.33 -2.32 2.63
C PHE A 441 3.07 -1.76 1.41
N ILE A 442 4.38 -2.03 1.28
CA ILE A 442 5.15 -1.62 0.09
C ILE A 442 4.67 -2.39 -1.15
N HIS A 443 4.32 -3.67 -0.95
CA HIS A 443 3.82 -4.57 -1.98
C HIS A 443 4.77 -4.64 -3.20
N PRO A 444 6.03 -5.09 -3.00
CA PRO A 444 7.10 -4.88 -3.98
C PRO A 444 6.99 -5.72 -5.26
N TYR A 445 6.18 -6.78 -5.28
CA TYR A 445 6.05 -7.70 -6.41
C TYR A 445 4.68 -7.61 -7.11
N MET A 446 4.59 -8.15 -8.33
CA MET A 446 3.34 -8.18 -9.10
C MET A 446 2.29 -9.14 -8.49
N ASP A 447 2.76 -10.22 -7.84
CA ASP A 447 1.95 -11.19 -7.11
C ASP A 447 2.83 -11.82 -6.01
N GLY A 448 2.24 -12.58 -5.07
CA GLY A 448 2.97 -13.35 -4.07
C GLY A 448 3.34 -12.59 -2.80
N ASN A 449 3.05 -11.28 -2.71
CA ASN A 449 3.42 -10.44 -1.57
C ASN A 449 2.89 -10.95 -0.22
N GLY A 450 1.66 -11.49 -0.18
CA GLY A 450 1.11 -12.08 1.06
C GLY A 450 1.88 -13.33 1.52
N ARG A 451 2.18 -14.25 0.59
CA ARG A 451 2.96 -15.48 0.84
C ARG A 451 4.39 -15.15 1.28
N MET A 452 5.04 -14.23 0.57
CA MET A 452 6.35 -13.70 0.91
C MET A 452 6.37 -13.01 2.28
N GLY A 453 5.35 -12.21 2.58
CA GLY A 453 5.20 -11.55 3.88
C GLY A 453 5.07 -12.55 5.03
N ARG A 454 4.34 -13.66 4.85
CA ARG A 454 4.23 -14.73 5.86
C ARG A 454 5.53 -15.52 6.05
N PHE A 455 6.29 -15.78 4.98
CA PHE A 455 7.64 -16.35 5.12
C PHE A 455 8.59 -15.42 5.85
N LEU A 456 8.61 -14.14 5.48
CA LEU A 456 9.37 -13.10 6.16
C LEU A 456 9.01 -13.04 7.65
N MET A 457 7.72 -13.03 7.98
CA MET A 457 7.22 -13.06 9.36
C MET A 457 7.76 -14.26 10.14
N ASN A 458 7.70 -15.48 9.57
CA ASN A 458 8.16 -16.68 10.25
C ASN A 458 9.69 -16.75 10.42
N THR A 459 10.46 -16.21 9.48
CA THR A 459 11.90 -16.01 9.65
C THR A 459 12.20 -15.07 10.81
N LEU A 460 11.44 -13.97 10.94
CA LEU A 460 11.59 -13.01 12.04
C LEU A 460 11.12 -13.56 13.39
N LEU A 461 10.03 -14.34 13.41
CA LEU A 461 9.54 -15.02 14.61
C LEU A 461 10.62 -15.95 15.15
N THR A 462 11.18 -16.79 14.28
CA THR A 462 12.31 -17.66 14.62
C THR A 462 13.50 -16.87 15.16
N ALA A 463 13.88 -15.77 14.50
CA ALA A 463 14.97 -14.93 14.98
C ALA A 463 14.70 -14.32 16.37
N GLY A 464 13.43 -14.12 16.70
CA GLY A 464 12.96 -13.53 17.95
C GLY A 464 12.74 -14.51 19.09
N GLY A 465 12.93 -15.82 18.89
CA GLY A 465 12.62 -16.82 19.92
C GLY A 465 11.14 -17.22 19.98
N TYR A 466 10.39 -17.01 18.89
CA TYR A 466 8.99 -17.38 18.75
C TYR A 466 8.81 -18.58 17.80
N PRO A 467 7.81 -19.44 18.03
CA PRO A 467 7.52 -20.58 17.15
C PRO A 467 7.09 -20.12 15.76
N TRP A 468 7.33 -20.99 14.76
CA TRP A 468 6.67 -20.87 13.46
C TRP A 468 5.15 -20.83 13.64
N THR A 469 4.53 -19.79 13.10
CA THR A 469 3.11 -19.48 13.30
C THR A 469 2.38 -19.47 11.97
N VAL A 470 1.24 -20.17 11.89
CA VAL A 470 0.39 -20.23 10.70
C VAL A 470 -0.79 -19.29 10.87
N VAL A 471 -1.06 -18.45 9.86
CA VAL A 471 -2.28 -17.62 9.82
C VAL A 471 -3.42 -18.46 9.24
N PRO A 472 -4.48 -18.79 10.01
CA PRO A 472 -5.55 -19.65 9.53
C PRO A 472 -6.44 -18.95 8.48
N ILE A 473 -6.93 -19.71 7.50
CA ILE A 473 -7.79 -19.20 6.41
C ILE A 473 -9.15 -18.70 6.92
N ASP A 474 -9.70 -19.34 7.93
CA ASP A 474 -10.92 -18.96 8.62
C ASP A 474 -10.77 -17.61 9.36
N ARG A 475 -9.55 -17.24 9.75
CA ARG A 475 -9.22 -15.91 10.31
C ARG A 475 -8.77 -14.88 9.26
N ARG A 476 -8.92 -15.17 7.97
CA ARG A 476 -8.52 -14.24 6.88
C ARG A 476 -9.19 -12.87 7.00
N SER A 477 -10.48 -12.82 7.36
CA SER A 477 -11.19 -11.54 7.51
C SER A 477 -10.53 -10.65 8.56
N ASP A 478 -10.16 -11.24 9.70
CA ASP A 478 -9.61 -10.53 10.84
C ASP A 478 -8.18 -10.06 10.53
N TYR A 479 -7.38 -10.93 9.91
CA TYR A 479 -6.05 -10.60 9.42
C TYR A 479 -6.08 -9.43 8.42
N MET A 480 -6.97 -9.46 7.43
CA MET A 480 -7.09 -8.38 6.45
C MET A 480 -7.62 -7.09 7.07
N ALA A 481 -8.59 -7.18 8.00
CA ALA A 481 -9.11 -6.02 8.72
C ALA A 481 -8.03 -5.36 9.60
N ALA A 482 -7.18 -6.17 10.26
CA ALA A 482 -6.08 -5.67 11.06
C ALA A 482 -5.01 -4.95 10.21
N LEU A 483 -4.67 -5.51 9.04
CA LEU A 483 -3.79 -4.85 8.07
C LEU A 483 -4.40 -3.55 7.51
N GLU A 484 -5.72 -3.50 7.31
CA GLU A 484 -6.43 -2.30 6.87
C GLU A 484 -6.33 -1.18 7.91
N GLN A 485 -6.49 -1.50 9.20
CA GLN A 485 -6.30 -0.51 10.29
C GLN A 485 -4.88 0.06 10.29
N ALA A 486 -3.87 -0.79 10.12
CA ALA A 486 -2.49 -0.33 10.05
C ALA A 486 -2.21 0.53 8.79
N SER A 487 -2.74 0.13 7.63
CA SER A 487 -2.47 0.80 6.35
C SER A 487 -3.24 2.11 6.18
N VAL A 488 -4.48 2.19 6.68
CA VAL A 488 -5.41 3.29 6.45
C VAL A 488 -5.53 4.21 7.66
N ALA A 489 -5.74 3.63 8.85
CA ALA A 489 -5.90 4.39 10.09
C ALA A 489 -4.58 4.65 10.83
N GLN A 490 -3.45 4.14 10.31
CA GLN A 490 -2.13 4.19 10.94
C GLN A 490 -2.09 3.55 12.34
N ASP A 491 -2.96 2.57 12.59
CA ASP A 491 -3.06 1.86 13.86
C ASP A 491 -2.57 0.41 13.73
N ILE A 492 -1.35 0.13 14.21
CA ILE A 492 -0.74 -1.20 14.14
C ILE A 492 -1.30 -2.16 15.20
N ARG A 493 -1.96 -1.66 16.26
CA ARG A 493 -2.31 -2.46 17.45
C ARG A 493 -3.17 -3.68 17.12
N PRO A 494 -4.22 -3.58 16.27
CA PRO A 494 -5.02 -4.76 15.91
C PRO A 494 -4.18 -5.84 15.22
N PHE A 495 -3.20 -5.43 14.41
CA PHE A 495 -2.31 -6.37 13.71
C PHE A 495 -1.29 -7.00 14.67
N ALA A 496 -0.68 -6.21 15.55
CA ALA A 496 0.21 -6.70 16.58
C ALA A 496 -0.50 -7.69 17.52
N GLN A 497 -1.72 -7.36 17.96
CA GLN A 497 -2.57 -8.23 18.76
C GLN A 497 -2.88 -9.54 18.03
N PHE A 498 -3.34 -9.46 16.77
CA PHE A 498 -3.68 -10.65 15.99
C PHE A 498 -2.49 -11.62 15.86
N ILE A 499 -1.29 -11.11 15.57
CA ILE A 499 -0.09 -11.96 15.48
C ILE A 499 0.32 -12.47 16.87
N GLY A 500 0.30 -11.63 17.90
CA GLY A 500 0.65 -12.03 19.27
C GLY A 500 -0.25 -13.12 19.84
N GLU A 501 -1.55 -13.07 19.54
CA GLU A 501 -2.52 -14.14 19.86
C GLU A 501 -2.14 -15.46 19.17
N LEU A 502 -1.89 -15.42 17.85
CA LEU A 502 -1.48 -16.62 17.11
C LEU A 502 -0.16 -17.19 17.63
N VAL A 503 0.82 -16.36 17.95
CA VAL A 503 2.09 -16.80 18.53
C VAL A 503 1.83 -17.50 19.87
N SER A 504 0.95 -16.94 20.71
CA SER A 504 0.60 -17.52 22.02
C SER A 504 -0.11 -18.88 21.89
N GLU A 505 -0.93 -19.06 20.85
CA GLU A 505 -1.59 -20.35 20.56
C GLU A 505 -0.60 -21.45 20.10
N HIS A 506 0.56 -21.06 19.58
CA HIS A 506 1.61 -21.97 19.08
C HIS A 506 2.78 -22.18 20.06
N GLN A 507 2.82 -21.41 21.17
CA GLN A 507 3.75 -21.62 22.29
C GLN A 507 3.23 -22.72 23.22
#